data_AF-A0ABD5B478-F1
#
_entry.id   AF-A0ABD5B478-F1
#
_cell.length_a   1.000
_cell.length_b   1.000
_cell.length_c   1.000
_cell.angle_alpha   90.00
_cell.angle_beta   90.00
_cell.angle_gamma   90.00
#
_symmetry.space_group_name_H-M   'P 1'
#
loop_
_entity.id
_entity.type
_entity.pdbx_description
1 polymer ?
#
loop_
_entity_poly.entity_id
_entity_poly.type
_entity_poly.pdbx_seq_one_letter_code
_entity_poly.pdbx_strand_id
1 'polypeptide(L)'
;MAIKIFWTNFAKKELKKIFDYYKIKAGYKVSIKLITNIIESTEILTFQMDIGQKEELLLDRIQSFRYLVYKNYKIIYWYNKEKNRIEISDVFDARQNPIKIKRRK
;
A
#
# COMPACT_ATOMS: atom_id res chain seq x y z
N MET A 1 -13.50 -17.70 -8.08
CA MET A 1 -12.68 -17.60 -6.85
C MET A 1 -12.29 -16.14 -6.66
N ALA A 2 -12.66 -15.51 -5.54
CA ALA A 2 -12.29 -14.11 -5.29
C ALA A 2 -10.91 -14.04 -4.62
N ILE A 3 -9.95 -13.37 -5.25
CA ILE A 3 -8.63 -13.11 -4.65
C ILE A 3 -8.84 -12.13 -3.50
N LYS A 4 -8.33 -12.47 -2.31
CA LYS A 4 -8.45 -11.61 -1.12
C LYS A 4 -7.26 -10.66 -1.00
N ILE A 5 -7.51 -9.46 -0.48
CA ILE A 5 -6.47 -8.50 -0.13
C ILE A 5 -6.14 -8.66 1.36
N PHE A 6 -4.85 -8.82 1.66
CA PHE A 6 -4.33 -8.94 3.01
C PHE A 6 -3.37 -7.79 3.31
N TRP A 7 -3.76 -6.96 4.28
CA TRP A 7 -2.91 -5.90 4.80
C TRP A 7 -2.01 -6.42 5.91
N THR A 8 -0.69 -6.34 5.69
CA THR A 8 0.29 -6.72 6.71
C THR A 8 0.19 -5.81 7.94
N ASN A 9 0.65 -6.30 9.10
CA ASN A 9 0.71 -5.49 10.32
C ASN A 9 1.56 -4.22 10.13
N PHE A 10 2.58 -4.28 9.27
CA PHE A 10 3.39 -3.12 8.91
C PHE A 10 2.57 -2.08 8.13
N ALA A 11 1.93 -2.47 7.04
CA ALA A 11 1.08 -1.57 6.25
C ALA A 11 -0.06 -0.96 7.09
N LYS A 12 -0.68 -1.74 7.99
CA LYS A 12 -1.68 -1.23 8.95
C LYS A 12 -1.12 -0.15 9.88
N LYS A 13 0.12 -0.33 10.38
CA LYS A 13 0.80 0.69 11.20
C LYS A 13 1.07 1.96 10.39
N GLU A 14 1.45 1.84 9.13
CA GLU A 14 1.67 3.01 8.26
C GLU A 14 0.36 3.76 7.95
N LEU A 15 -0.74 3.04 7.67
CA LEU A 15 -2.08 3.66 7.57
C LEU A 15 -2.44 4.42 8.84
N LYS A 16 -2.19 3.83 10.03
CA LYS A 16 -2.42 4.51 11.30
C LYS A 16 -1.61 5.79 11.44
N LYS A 17 -0.33 5.79 11.03
CA LYS A 17 0.51 7.01 11.05
C LYS A 17 -0.04 8.10 10.12
N ILE A 18 -0.48 7.72 8.92
CA ILE A 18 -1.13 8.64 7.97
C ILE A 18 -2.40 9.23 8.58
N PHE A 19 -3.23 8.38 9.18
CA PHE A 19 -4.45 8.79 9.87
C PHE A 19 -4.17 9.78 11.00
N ASP A 20 -3.26 9.43 11.92
CA ASP A 20 -2.94 10.24 13.09
C ASP A 20 -2.41 11.62 12.68
N TYR A 21 -1.56 11.68 11.65
CA TYR A 21 -1.06 12.94 11.08
C TYR A 21 -2.20 13.83 10.55
N TYR A 22 -3.08 13.29 9.70
CA TYR A 22 -4.19 14.08 9.13
C TYR A 22 -5.29 14.37 10.14
N LYS A 23 -5.47 13.54 11.16
CA LYS A 23 -6.43 13.79 12.24
C LYS A 23 -6.09 15.09 12.96
N ILE A 24 -4.79 15.32 13.21
CA ILE A 24 -4.30 16.56 13.84
C ILE A 24 -4.33 17.73 12.84
N LYS A 25 -3.94 17.52 11.59
CA LYS A 25 -3.78 18.60 10.59
C LYS A 25 -5.07 19.07 9.92
N ALA A 26 -6.03 18.17 9.72
CA ALA A 26 -7.23 18.40 8.90
C ALA A 26 -8.52 17.86 9.54
N GLY A 27 -8.43 17.25 10.72
CA GLY A 27 -9.56 16.71 11.45
C GLY A 27 -9.93 15.27 11.10
N TYR A 28 -10.69 14.64 11.99
CA TYR A 28 -11.06 13.22 11.92
C TYR A 28 -11.79 12.82 10.62
N LYS A 29 -12.75 13.64 10.16
CA LYS A 29 -13.54 13.35 8.96
C LYS A 29 -12.67 13.28 7.70
N VAL A 30 -11.69 14.16 7.59
CA VAL A 30 -10.76 14.18 6.45
C VAL A 30 -9.80 13.00 6.54
N SER A 31 -9.27 12.70 7.73
CA SER A 31 -8.33 11.60 7.93
C SER A 31 -8.96 10.24 7.64
N ILE A 32 -10.19 9.98 8.13
CA ILE A 32 -10.87 8.70 7.87
C ILE A 32 -11.18 8.54 6.38
N LYS A 33 -11.69 9.59 5.72
CA LYS A 33 -11.97 9.57 4.28
C LYS A 33 -10.72 9.27 3.45
N LEU A 34 -9.57 9.84 3.82
CA LEU A 34 -8.31 9.56 3.15
C LEU A 34 -7.92 8.08 3.26
N ILE A 35 -7.98 7.50 4.46
CA ILE A 35 -7.63 6.09 4.69
C ILE A 35 -8.59 5.16 3.97
N THR A 36 -9.90 5.41 4.05
CA THR A 36 -10.92 4.64 3.35
C THR A 36 -10.63 4.61 1.85
N ASN A 37 -10.41 5.76 1.24
CA ASN A 37 -10.13 5.82 -0.19
C ASN A 37 -8.81 5.14 -0.60
N ILE A 38 -7.78 5.18 0.26
CA ILE A 38 -6.54 4.42 0.04
C ILE A 38 -6.85 2.92 0.01
N ILE A 39 -7.64 2.42 0.96
CA ILE A 39 -8.02 1.01 1.03
C ILE A 39 -8.87 0.62 -0.19
N GLU A 40 -9.91 1.39 -0.51
CA GLU A 40 -10.78 1.16 -1.68
C GLU A 40 -10.00 1.14 -2.99
N SER A 41 -8.96 2.00 -3.13
CA SER A 41 -8.12 2.00 -4.33
C SER A 41 -7.40 0.66 -4.58
N THR A 42 -7.24 -0.18 -3.56
CA THR A 42 -6.64 -1.51 -3.70
C THR A 42 -7.61 -2.58 -4.18
N GLU A 43 -8.93 -2.35 -4.12
CA GLU A 43 -9.96 -3.34 -4.46
C GLU A 43 -9.88 -3.79 -5.92
N ILE A 44 -9.42 -2.93 -6.82
CA ILE A 44 -9.17 -3.26 -8.23
C ILE A 44 -8.21 -4.45 -8.39
N LEU A 45 -7.31 -4.67 -7.43
CA LEU A 45 -6.35 -5.77 -7.47
C LEU A 45 -7.02 -7.14 -7.37
N THR A 46 -8.23 -7.22 -6.78
CA THR A 46 -9.00 -8.48 -6.72
C THR A 46 -9.38 -9.00 -8.11
N PHE A 47 -9.47 -8.12 -9.11
CA PHE A 47 -9.76 -8.43 -10.51
C PHE A 47 -8.51 -8.35 -11.39
N GLN A 48 -7.63 -7.37 -11.14
CA GLN A 48 -6.45 -7.11 -11.98
C GLN A 48 -5.19 -6.90 -11.13
N MET A 49 -4.67 -7.99 -10.59
CA MET A 49 -3.47 -8.02 -9.75
C MET A 49 -2.19 -7.50 -10.44
N ASP A 50 -2.10 -7.56 -11.77
CA ASP A 50 -0.91 -7.13 -12.53
C ASP A 50 -0.97 -5.67 -13.01
N ILE A 51 -2.02 -4.91 -12.66
CA ILE A 51 -2.20 -3.52 -13.10
C ILE A 51 -1.09 -2.57 -12.59
N GLY A 52 -0.48 -2.88 -11.45
CA GLY A 52 0.59 -2.08 -10.86
C GLY A 52 1.92 -2.26 -11.58
N GLN A 53 2.68 -1.17 -11.71
CA GLN A 53 4.06 -1.20 -12.21
C GLN A 53 4.95 -1.97 -11.23
N LYS A 54 5.95 -2.70 -11.75
CA LYS A 54 6.97 -3.35 -10.92
C LYS A 54 7.75 -2.29 -10.14
N GLU A 55 8.05 -2.56 -8.87
CA GLU A 55 8.87 -1.68 -8.05
C GLU A 55 10.35 -1.92 -8.35
N GLU A 56 10.94 -1.03 -9.14
CA GLU A 56 12.32 -1.12 -9.64
C GLU A 56 13.34 -1.24 -8.49
N LEU A 57 13.10 -0.55 -7.37
CA LEU A 57 13.98 -0.59 -6.21
C LEU A 57 13.93 -1.92 -5.42
N LEU A 58 12.98 -2.81 -5.76
CA LEU A 58 12.76 -4.09 -5.11
C LEU A 58 12.84 -5.28 -6.07
N LEU A 59 13.41 -5.09 -7.28
CA LEU A 59 13.54 -6.16 -8.29
C LEU A 59 14.35 -7.36 -7.80
N ASP A 60 15.31 -7.13 -6.90
CA ASP A 60 16.16 -8.19 -6.33
C ASP A 60 15.39 -9.13 -5.38
N ARG A 61 14.15 -8.81 -5.03
CA ARG A 61 13.31 -9.63 -4.15
C ARG A 61 12.61 -10.71 -4.96
N ILE A 62 12.57 -11.93 -4.42
CA ILE A 62 11.83 -13.07 -4.98
C ILE A 62 10.35 -12.70 -5.14
N GLN A 63 9.83 -11.93 -4.18
CA GLN A 63 8.52 -11.33 -4.28
C GLN A 63 8.57 -10.23 -5.34
N SER A 64 7.97 -10.47 -6.51
CA SER A 64 7.87 -9.51 -7.61
C SER A 64 6.96 -8.33 -7.22
N PHE A 65 7.49 -7.42 -6.41
CA PHE A 65 6.76 -6.30 -5.87
C PHE A 65 6.27 -5.38 -6.99
N ARG A 66 5.04 -4.90 -6.81
CA ARG A 66 4.39 -3.90 -7.65
C ARG A 66 3.86 -2.78 -6.76
N TYR A 67 3.48 -1.67 -7.38
CA TYR A 67 2.83 -0.60 -6.66
C TYR A 67 1.62 -0.02 -7.40
N LEU A 68 0.69 0.50 -6.61
CA LEU A 68 -0.33 1.44 -7.06
C LEU A 68 -0.01 2.83 -6.51
N VAL A 69 -0.50 3.85 -7.21
CA VAL A 69 -0.45 5.23 -6.74
C VAL A 69 -1.88 5.73 -6.53
N TYR A 70 -2.18 6.16 -5.31
CA TYR A 70 -3.42 6.87 -4.98
C TYR A 70 -3.08 8.28 -4.47
N LYS A 71 -3.41 9.30 -5.27
CA LYS A 71 -2.95 10.68 -5.03
C LYS A 71 -1.43 10.73 -4.88
N ASN A 72 -0.96 11.06 -3.67
CA ASN A 72 0.46 11.14 -3.33
C ASN A 72 0.96 9.90 -2.57
N TYR A 73 0.15 8.84 -2.45
CA TYR A 73 0.51 7.65 -1.70
C TYR A 73 0.89 6.52 -2.63
N LYS A 74 2.03 5.89 -2.36
CA LYS A 74 2.47 4.66 -3.02
C LYS A 74 2.07 3.49 -2.15
N ILE A 75 1.39 2.50 -2.74
CA ILE A 75 0.90 1.29 -2.08
C ILE A 75 1.68 0.11 -2.65
N ILE A 76 2.53 -0.51 -1.84
CA ILE A 76 3.39 -1.63 -2.28
C ILE A 76 2.67 -2.94 -2.03
N TYR A 77 2.60 -3.79 -3.06
CA TYR A 77 1.96 -5.09 -2.96
C TYR A 77 2.67 -6.16 -3.79
N TRP A 78 2.32 -7.41 -3.53
CA TRP A 78 2.72 -8.56 -4.35
C TRP A 78 1.68 -9.66 -4.23
N TYR A 79 1.71 -10.61 -5.15
CA TYR A 79 0.82 -11.77 -5.11
C TYR A 79 1.49 -12.95 -4.43
N ASN A 80 0.90 -13.37 -3.31
CA ASN A 80 1.30 -14.58 -2.61
C ASN A 80 0.61 -15.79 -3.21
N LYS A 81 1.33 -16.52 -4.07
CA LYS A 81 0.87 -17.75 -4.74
C LYS A 81 0.48 -18.84 -3.73
N GLU A 82 1.28 -19.03 -2.67
CA GLU A 82 1.04 -20.09 -1.67
C GLU A 82 -0.26 -19.86 -0.89
N LYS A 83 -0.57 -18.60 -0.56
CA LYS A 83 -1.77 -18.23 0.20
C LYS A 83 -2.92 -17.78 -0.69
N ASN A 84 -2.73 -17.80 -2.01
CA ASN A 84 -3.66 -17.31 -3.02
C ASN A 84 -4.29 -15.94 -2.68
N ARG A 85 -3.45 -14.96 -2.36
CA ARG A 85 -3.89 -13.62 -1.91
C ARG A 85 -2.93 -12.52 -2.32
N ILE A 86 -3.43 -11.29 -2.37
CA ILE A 86 -2.60 -10.09 -2.56
C ILE A 86 -2.15 -9.60 -1.18
N GLU A 87 -0.85 -9.40 -1.01
CA GLU A 87 -0.29 -8.88 0.23
C GLU A 87 0.13 -7.42 0.08
N ILE A 88 -0.59 -6.51 0.75
CA ILE A 88 -0.19 -5.12 0.88
C ILE A 88 0.89 -5.02 1.94
N SER A 89 2.11 -4.74 1.48
CA SER A 89 3.32 -4.79 2.28
C SER A 89 3.68 -3.44 2.90
N ASP A 90 3.38 -2.34 2.21
CA ASP A 90 3.68 -0.98 2.68
C ASP A 90 2.74 0.05 2.04
N VAL A 91 2.56 1.20 2.69
CA VAL A 91 1.90 2.38 2.15
C VAL A 91 2.53 3.63 2.74
N PHE A 92 2.94 4.58 1.90
CA PHE A 92 3.60 5.79 2.36
C PHE A 92 3.37 6.97 1.40
N ASP A 93 3.53 8.19 1.92
CA ASP A 93 3.47 9.41 1.11
C ASP A 93 4.73 9.50 0.23
N ALA A 94 4.56 9.38 -1.07
CA ALA A 94 5.60 9.36 -2.09
C ALA A 94 6.23 10.74 -2.34
N ARG A 95 5.66 11.82 -1.78
CA ARG A 95 6.33 13.14 -1.77
C ARG A 95 7.48 13.17 -0.78
N GLN A 96 7.54 12.23 0.15
CA GLN A 96 8.69 12.08 1.03
C GLN A 96 9.83 11.41 0.25
N ASN A 97 11.05 11.93 0.44
CA ASN A 97 12.25 11.57 -0.31
C ASN A 97 12.35 10.03 -0.59
N PRO A 98 12.46 9.61 -1.87
CA PRO A 98 12.35 8.20 -2.33
C PRO A 98 13.33 7.22 -1.67
N ILE A 99 14.41 7.71 -1.05
CA ILE A 99 15.35 6.90 -0.27
C ILE A 99 14.64 6.16 0.90
N LYS A 100 13.47 6.65 1.32
CA LYS A 100 12.64 5.98 2.34
C LYS A 100 12.00 4.66 1.89
N ILE A 101 12.09 4.23 0.63
CA ILE A 101 11.60 2.89 0.20
C ILE A 101 12.51 1.77 0.71
N LYS A 102 13.80 2.05 0.92
CA LYS A 102 14.75 1.12 1.55
C LYS A 102 14.66 1.16 3.07
N ARG A 103 13.45 1.15 3.67
CA ARG A 103 13.33 0.97 5.12
C ARG A 103 13.83 -0.44 5.43
N ARG A 104 15.04 -0.53 5.99
CA ARG A 104 15.53 -1.77 6.59
C ARG A 104 14.51 -2.20 7.63
N LYS A 105 13.94 -3.39 7.42
CA LYS A 105 13.42 -4.19 8.52
C LYS A 105 14.59 -4.60 9.41
#